data_AF-A0A937XIM7-F1
#
_entry.id   AF-A0A937XIM7-F1
#
_cell.length_a   1.000
_cell.length_b   1.000
_cell.length_c   1.000
_cell.angle_alpha   90.00
_cell.angle_beta   90.00
_cell.angle_gamma   90.00
#
_symmetry.space_group_name_H-M   'P 1'
#
loop_
_entity.id
_entity.type
_entity.pdbx_description
1 polymer ?
#
loop_
_entity_poly.entity_id
_entity_poly.type
_entity_poly.pdbx_seq_one_letter_code
_entity_poly.pdbx_strand_id
1 'polypeptide(L)'
;SDLLGATKMDRPEWIAVDPLSSHVYCTLTNNSRRGMPGRPGVDAANPRANNSMGHIIRCKEDGDFDAQSFSWEHFLLAGDQANQREEAKGNMRGDAFGSPDGLWCDPRGVLWIQTDASASEMYIGEYQRIGNNSLLAADPSTGEVRRFLVGPVNCEVTGITATPDLKTLFVNIQHPGETPGNWSDPKNPSRFSSWPNNKPNERPRSATVIIRKRDGGVVGT
;
A
#
# COMPACT_ATOMS: atom_id res chain seq x y z
N SER A 1 17.04 -18.13 7.68
CA SER A 1 16.00 -18.37 6.65
C SER A 1 16.61 -18.90 5.36
N ASP A 2 17.64 -18.27 4.78
CA ASP A 2 18.27 -18.73 3.53
C ASP A 2 18.76 -20.18 3.59
N LEU A 3 19.47 -20.56 4.66
CA LEU A 3 19.93 -21.94 4.86
C LEU A 3 18.78 -22.96 5.03
N LEU A 4 17.59 -22.48 5.41
CA LEU A 4 16.38 -23.29 5.60
C LEU A 4 15.48 -23.32 4.35
N GLY A 5 15.90 -22.66 3.25
CA GLY A 5 15.17 -22.69 1.99
C GLY A 5 13.92 -21.81 1.93
N ALA A 6 13.84 -20.74 2.73
CA ALA A 6 12.71 -19.81 2.68
C ALA A 6 12.55 -19.18 1.29
N THR A 7 11.29 -19.02 0.84
CA THR A 7 10.98 -18.37 -0.44
C THR A 7 11.40 -16.90 -0.42
N LYS A 8 12.10 -16.46 -1.46
CA LYS A 8 12.54 -15.06 -1.60
C LYS A 8 11.39 -14.21 -2.15
N MET A 9 10.83 -13.36 -1.32
CA MET A 9 9.63 -12.58 -1.60
C MET A 9 9.93 -11.19 -2.18
N ASP A 10 8.94 -10.60 -2.86
CA ASP A 10 8.96 -9.23 -3.38
C ASP A 10 8.66 -8.19 -2.29
N ARG A 11 9.67 -7.89 -1.47
CA ARG A 11 9.63 -6.88 -0.38
C ARG A 11 8.35 -6.96 0.49
N PRO A 12 8.26 -7.97 1.37
CA PRO A 12 7.22 -8.00 2.40
C PRO A 12 7.26 -6.74 3.27
N GLU A 13 6.12 -6.06 3.41
CA GLU A 13 5.97 -4.91 4.31
C GLU A 13 4.98 -5.25 5.44
N TRP A 14 3.79 -4.65 5.49
CA TRP A 14 2.84 -4.89 6.58
C TRP A 14 2.09 -6.21 6.46
N ILE A 15 1.68 -6.71 7.63
CA ILE A 15 0.81 -7.87 7.79
C ILE A 15 -0.42 -7.46 8.59
N ALA A 16 -1.61 -7.90 8.16
CA ALA A 16 -2.86 -7.71 8.90
C ALA A 16 -3.66 -9.01 8.98
N VAL A 17 -4.32 -9.25 10.10
CA VAL A 17 -5.21 -10.40 10.29
C VAL A 17 -6.65 -9.92 10.21
N ASP A 18 -7.46 -10.56 9.37
CA ASP A 18 -8.91 -10.35 9.36
C ASP A 18 -9.54 -11.02 10.59
N PRO A 19 -10.16 -10.25 11.51
CA PRO A 19 -10.74 -10.81 12.72
C PRO A 19 -11.95 -11.72 12.47
N LEU A 20 -12.58 -11.66 11.29
CA LEU A 20 -13.76 -12.45 10.95
C LEU A 20 -13.41 -13.77 10.28
N SER A 21 -12.46 -13.75 9.34
CA SER A 21 -12.09 -14.94 8.56
C SER A 21 -10.78 -15.58 8.99
N SER A 22 -10.00 -14.92 9.85
CA SER A 22 -8.63 -15.29 10.24
C SER A 22 -7.65 -15.43 9.06
N HIS A 23 -7.97 -14.85 7.90
CA HIS A 23 -6.98 -14.70 6.84
C HIS A 23 -5.90 -13.71 7.30
N VAL A 24 -4.65 -14.03 6.98
CA VAL A 24 -3.50 -13.17 7.19
C VAL A 24 -3.09 -12.58 5.85
N TYR A 25 -3.13 -11.25 5.73
CA TYR A 25 -2.77 -10.50 4.53
C TYR A 25 -1.37 -9.96 4.66
N CYS A 26 -0.59 -10.00 3.58
CA CYS A 26 0.75 -9.43 3.52
C CYS A 26 0.93 -8.63 2.23
N THR A 27 1.43 -7.40 2.36
CA THR A 27 1.85 -6.58 1.22
C THR A 27 3.22 -6.98 0.73
N LEU A 28 3.37 -7.02 -0.59
CA LEU A 28 4.60 -7.25 -1.32
C LEU A 28 4.81 -6.06 -2.24
N THR A 29 5.42 -5.00 -1.69
CA THR A 29 5.27 -3.62 -2.20
C THR A 29 5.82 -3.40 -3.61
N ASN A 30 6.97 -3.99 -3.94
CA ASN A 30 7.52 -4.08 -5.29
C ASN A 30 8.83 -4.90 -5.29
N ASN A 31 9.33 -5.23 -6.47
CA ASN A 31 10.69 -5.73 -6.70
C ASN A 31 11.07 -5.59 -8.18
N SER A 32 11.58 -4.41 -8.57
CA SER A 32 12.09 -4.16 -9.93
C SER A 32 13.30 -5.05 -10.31
N ARG A 33 13.89 -5.76 -9.33
CA ARG A 33 15.03 -6.67 -9.53
C ARG A 33 14.61 -8.12 -9.72
N ARG A 34 13.32 -8.45 -9.59
CA ARG A 34 12.77 -9.80 -9.82
C ARG A 34 13.11 -10.25 -11.25
N GLY A 35 13.76 -11.41 -11.37
CA GLY A 35 14.16 -11.97 -12.67
C GLY A 35 15.42 -11.36 -13.31
N MET A 36 16.09 -10.40 -12.68
CA MET A 36 17.39 -9.91 -13.15
C MET A 36 18.51 -10.96 -12.95
N PRO A 37 19.64 -10.87 -13.69
CA PRO A 37 20.78 -11.75 -13.49
C PRO A 37 21.25 -11.78 -12.03
N GLY A 38 21.42 -12.98 -11.47
CA GLY A 38 21.81 -13.18 -10.07
C GLY A 38 20.73 -12.82 -9.04
N ARG A 39 19.49 -12.56 -9.47
CA ARG A 39 18.32 -12.36 -8.61
C ARG A 39 17.36 -13.53 -8.79
N PRO A 40 16.49 -13.80 -7.81
CA PRO A 40 15.56 -14.91 -7.95
C PRO A 40 14.57 -14.61 -9.08
N GLY A 41 14.20 -15.67 -9.82
CA GLY A 41 13.27 -15.59 -10.94
C GLY A 41 11.82 -15.37 -10.48
N VAL A 42 10.89 -15.33 -11.43
CA VAL A 42 9.46 -15.41 -11.10
C VAL A 42 9.13 -16.79 -10.55
N ASP A 43 8.17 -16.82 -9.63
CA ASP A 43 7.64 -18.04 -9.05
C ASP A 43 6.15 -17.85 -8.77
N ALA A 44 5.49 -18.87 -8.19
CA ALA A 44 4.07 -18.80 -7.91
C ALA A 44 3.73 -17.62 -6.99
N ALA A 45 4.52 -17.36 -5.94
CA ALA A 45 4.23 -16.28 -5.01
C ALA A 45 4.55 -14.90 -5.61
N ASN A 46 5.58 -14.82 -6.45
CA ASN A 46 6.12 -13.59 -7.05
C ASN A 46 6.03 -13.69 -8.59
N PRO A 47 4.84 -13.49 -9.20
CA PRO A 47 4.58 -13.93 -10.56
C PRO A 47 5.09 -13.00 -11.67
N ARG A 48 5.65 -11.83 -11.32
CA ARG A 48 5.96 -10.76 -12.30
C ARG A 48 7.45 -10.41 -12.29
N ALA A 49 8.11 -10.53 -13.43
CA ALA A 49 9.46 -10.03 -13.60
C ALA A 49 9.44 -8.49 -13.58
N ASN A 50 10.49 -7.85 -13.05
CA ASN A 50 10.51 -6.40 -12.85
C ASN A 50 9.20 -5.87 -12.24
N ASN A 51 8.81 -6.45 -11.09
CA ASN A 51 7.54 -6.13 -10.44
C ASN A 51 7.61 -4.70 -9.87
N SER A 52 7.11 -3.71 -10.60
CA SER A 52 7.11 -2.29 -10.19
C SER A 52 5.89 -1.90 -9.35
N MET A 53 4.80 -2.67 -9.46
CA MET A 53 3.51 -2.28 -8.92
C MET A 53 3.16 -2.93 -7.57
N GLY A 54 3.77 -4.08 -7.25
CA GLY A 54 3.47 -4.82 -6.02
C GLY A 54 2.17 -5.63 -6.04
N HIS A 55 1.94 -6.39 -4.97
CA HIS A 55 0.75 -7.24 -4.82
C HIS A 55 0.46 -7.52 -3.35
N ILE A 56 -0.71 -8.13 -3.07
CA ILE A 56 -1.10 -8.56 -1.73
C ILE A 56 -1.39 -10.05 -1.81
N ILE A 57 -0.74 -10.83 -0.96
CA ILE A 57 -1.11 -12.23 -0.72
C ILE A 57 -1.96 -12.33 0.54
N ARG A 58 -2.83 -13.34 0.57
CA ARG A 58 -3.46 -13.77 1.82
C ARG A 58 -3.20 -15.24 2.06
N CYS A 59 -3.01 -15.63 3.30
CA CYS A 59 -2.92 -17.02 3.71
C CYS A 59 -3.94 -17.36 4.78
N LYS A 60 -4.25 -18.66 4.86
CA LYS A 60 -5.13 -19.26 5.85
C LYS A 60 -4.44 -20.50 6.39
N GLU A 61 -4.19 -20.50 7.69
CA GLU A 61 -3.59 -21.64 8.39
C GLU A 61 -4.51 -22.86 8.37
N ASP A 62 -3.91 -24.05 8.33
CA ASP A 62 -4.61 -25.33 8.41
C ASP A 62 -4.96 -25.67 9.86
N GLY A 63 -5.87 -24.87 10.43
CA GLY A 63 -6.25 -24.93 11.84
C GLY A 63 -6.26 -23.55 12.50
N ASP A 64 -5.60 -23.47 13.65
CA ASP A 64 -5.36 -22.23 14.40
C ASP A 64 -3.96 -21.67 14.06
N PHE A 65 -3.61 -20.50 14.61
CA PHE A 65 -2.37 -19.75 14.34
C PHE A 65 -1.06 -20.42 14.79
N ASP A 66 -1.14 -21.64 15.33
CA ASP A 66 0.02 -22.47 15.68
C ASP A 66 0.27 -23.59 14.64
N ALA A 67 -0.49 -23.60 13.54
CA ALA A 67 -0.33 -24.60 12.50
C ALA A 67 1.02 -24.45 11.77
N GLN A 68 1.55 -25.57 11.29
CA GLN A 68 2.82 -25.59 10.55
C GLN A 68 2.62 -25.51 9.02
N SER A 69 1.37 -25.45 8.58
CA SER A 69 0.98 -25.38 7.17
C SER A 69 -0.15 -24.38 6.97
N PHE A 70 -0.14 -23.75 5.81
CA PHE A 70 -1.18 -22.82 5.39
C PHE A 70 -1.44 -22.97 3.88
N SER A 71 -2.65 -22.61 3.49
CA SER A 71 -2.98 -22.30 2.09
C SER A 71 -2.77 -20.82 1.85
N TRP A 72 -2.46 -20.43 0.61
CA TRP A 72 -2.30 -19.01 0.25
C TRP A 72 -2.76 -18.76 -1.18
N GLU A 73 -3.10 -17.51 -1.45
CA GLU A 73 -3.43 -17.01 -2.78
C GLU A 73 -3.07 -15.52 -2.90
N HIS A 74 -2.98 -15.01 -4.13
CA HIS A 74 -2.95 -13.57 -4.35
C HIS A 74 -4.35 -13.02 -4.08
N PHE A 75 -4.47 -12.17 -3.07
CA PHE A 75 -5.68 -11.38 -2.88
C PHE A 75 -5.88 -10.43 -4.06
N LEU A 76 -4.80 -9.75 -4.47
CA LEU A 76 -4.76 -8.95 -5.69
C LEU A 76 -3.32 -8.74 -6.18
N LEU A 77 -3.19 -8.42 -7.45
CA LEU A 77 -2.00 -7.83 -8.07
C LEU A 77 -2.28 -6.35 -8.31
N ALA A 78 -1.40 -5.47 -7.83
CA ALA A 78 -1.57 -4.04 -8.01
C ALA A 78 -1.04 -3.58 -9.38
N GLY A 79 -1.45 -2.41 -9.84
CA GLY A 79 -1.13 -1.86 -11.15
C GLY A 79 -2.35 -1.32 -11.90
N ASP A 80 -2.11 -0.38 -12.80
CA ASP A 80 -3.14 0.14 -13.69
C ASP A 80 -3.30 -0.77 -14.91
N GLN A 81 -4.54 -1.19 -15.20
CA GLN A 81 -4.88 -2.01 -16.37
C GLN A 81 -4.51 -1.35 -17.71
N ALA A 82 -4.40 -0.01 -17.75
CA ALA A 82 -3.98 0.73 -18.93
C ALA A 82 -2.44 0.83 -19.08
N ASN A 83 -1.65 0.14 -18.24
CA ASN A 83 -0.21 0.02 -18.45
C ASN A 83 0.12 -0.80 -19.70
N GLN A 84 1.22 -0.46 -20.38
CA GLN A 84 1.60 -1.13 -21.62
C GLN A 84 2.19 -2.52 -21.37
N ARG A 85 2.99 -2.67 -20.32
CA ARG A 85 3.61 -3.94 -19.94
C ARG A 85 2.61 -4.79 -19.18
N GLU A 86 2.46 -6.05 -19.58
CA GLU A 86 1.49 -6.96 -18.94
C GLU A 86 1.81 -7.20 -17.47
N GLU A 87 3.09 -7.31 -17.12
CA GLU A 87 3.56 -7.47 -15.75
C GLU A 87 3.38 -6.21 -14.87
N ALA A 88 2.90 -5.10 -15.44
CA ALA A 88 2.56 -3.88 -14.69
C ALA A 88 1.04 -3.62 -14.64
N LYS A 89 0.22 -4.51 -15.22
CA LYS A 89 -1.24 -4.45 -15.08
C LYS A 89 -1.65 -5.15 -13.78
N GLY A 90 -2.52 -4.49 -13.00
CA GLY A 90 -3.13 -5.07 -11.80
C GLY A 90 -4.45 -5.78 -12.13
N ASN A 91 -4.99 -6.58 -11.21
CA ASN A 91 -6.25 -7.32 -11.42
C ASN A 91 -7.38 -6.90 -10.47
N MET A 92 -7.19 -5.81 -9.74
CA MET A 92 -8.17 -5.29 -8.79
C MET A 92 -9.47 -4.86 -9.48
N ARG A 93 -10.60 -4.98 -8.76
CA ARG A 93 -11.88 -4.41 -9.18
C ARG A 93 -12.05 -3.04 -8.54
N GLY A 94 -12.00 -1.98 -9.33
CA GLY A 94 -12.18 -0.60 -8.85
C GLY A 94 -10.93 0.24 -9.09
N ASP A 95 -10.51 0.98 -8.07
CA ASP A 95 -9.45 1.98 -8.21
C ASP A 95 -8.06 1.35 -8.33
N ALA A 96 -7.31 1.77 -9.35
CA ALA A 96 -5.91 1.36 -9.53
C ALA A 96 -4.98 2.04 -8.50
N PHE A 97 -3.99 1.29 -8.05
CA PHE A 97 -2.90 1.76 -7.19
C PHE A 97 -1.64 0.93 -7.44
N GLY A 98 -0.52 1.34 -6.87
CA GLY A 98 0.76 0.63 -6.90
C GLY A 98 1.46 0.77 -5.55
N SER A 99 2.46 -0.05 -5.32
CA SER A 99 3.24 -0.14 -4.08
C SER A 99 2.39 -0.12 -2.81
N PRO A 100 1.50 -1.12 -2.63
CA PRO A 100 0.81 -1.27 -1.36
C PRO A 100 1.83 -1.61 -0.28
N ASP A 101 1.72 -0.92 0.84
CA ASP A 101 2.61 -1.04 1.99
C ASP A 101 1.76 -1.31 3.24
N GLY A 102 1.19 -0.26 3.86
CA GLY A 102 0.47 -0.40 5.10
C GLY A 102 -0.85 -1.18 4.96
N LEU A 103 -1.14 -2.05 5.93
CA LEU A 103 -2.39 -2.82 6.00
C LEU A 103 -3.05 -2.72 7.38
N TRP A 104 -4.38 -2.71 7.40
CA TRP A 104 -5.17 -2.93 8.61
C TRP A 104 -6.53 -3.50 8.25
N CYS A 105 -6.97 -4.55 8.95
CA CYS A 105 -8.33 -5.03 8.84
C CYS A 105 -9.15 -4.51 10.01
N ASP A 106 -10.24 -3.81 9.72
CA ASP A 106 -11.12 -3.29 10.77
C ASP A 106 -12.07 -4.40 11.31
N PRO A 107 -12.73 -4.20 12.46
CA PRO A 107 -13.62 -5.20 13.07
C PRO A 107 -14.80 -5.67 12.20
N ARG A 108 -15.09 -5.00 11.08
CA ARG A 108 -16.14 -5.38 10.12
C ARG A 108 -15.58 -6.22 8.97
N GLY A 109 -14.28 -6.47 8.92
CA GLY A 109 -13.61 -7.20 7.84
C GLY A 109 -13.20 -6.32 6.65
N VAL A 110 -13.30 -4.99 6.74
CA VAL A 110 -12.80 -4.11 5.68
C VAL A 110 -11.28 -4.07 5.74
N LEU A 111 -10.61 -4.37 4.63
CA LEU A 111 -9.16 -4.30 4.52
C LEU A 111 -8.74 -2.91 4.02
N TRP A 112 -8.13 -2.13 4.90
CA TRP A 112 -7.56 -0.83 4.59
C TRP A 112 -6.13 -1.00 4.05
N ILE A 113 -5.87 -0.42 2.87
CA ILE A 113 -4.61 -0.54 2.14
C ILE A 113 -4.01 0.85 1.97
N GLN A 114 -2.76 1.01 2.38
CA GLN A 114 -2.00 2.26 2.27
C GLN A 114 -0.88 2.07 1.26
N THR A 115 -0.48 3.13 0.55
CA THR A 115 0.52 3.04 -0.51
C THR A 115 1.75 3.89 -0.24
N ASP A 116 2.91 3.37 -0.65
CA ASP A 116 4.22 4.01 -0.61
C ASP A 116 4.96 3.82 -1.95
N ALA A 117 4.48 4.51 -2.99
CA ALA A 117 5.25 4.73 -4.20
C ALA A 117 6.27 5.86 -3.96
N SER A 118 7.52 5.64 -4.35
CA SER A 118 8.58 6.66 -4.22
C SER A 118 8.27 7.89 -5.06
N ALA A 119 8.61 9.08 -4.54
CA ALA A 119 8.53 10.33 -5.31
C ALA A 119 9.31 10.29 -6.65
N SER A 120 10.29 9.38 -6.79
CA SER A 120 11.04 9.16 -8.03
C SER A 120 10.28 8.40 -9.12
N GLU A 121 9.22 7.68 -8.75
CA GLU A 121 8.43 6.83 -9.64
C GLU A 121 7.04 7.44 -9.93
N MET A 122 6.50 8.22 -8.99
CA MET A 122 5.17 8.82 -9.11
C MET A 122 5.04 9.69 -10.38
N TYR A 123 3.82 9.71 -10.95
CA TYR A 123 3.42 10.53 -12.11
C TYR A 123 4.12 10.25 -13.44
N ILE A 124 5.04 9.29 -13.50
CA ILE A 124 5.76 8.92 -14.72
C ILE A 124 5.61 7.42 -15.01
N GLY A 125 5.89 7.03 -16.26
CA GLY A 125 5.90 5.63 -16.66
C GLY A 125 4.64 4.86 -16.25
N GLU A 126 4.83 3.76 -15.52
CA GLU A 126 3.75 2.87 -15.07
C GLU A 126 2.88 3.46 -13.94
N TYR A 127 3.30 4.58 -13.35
CA TYR A 127 2.59 5.33 -12.29
C TYR A 127 1.88 6.60 -12.79
N GLN A 128 1.99 6.93 -14.08
CA GLN A 128 1.51 8.21 -14.63
C GLN A 128 0.01 8.50 -14.41
N ARG A 129 -0.82 7.46 -14.21
CA ARG A 129 -2.28 7.56 -13.98
C ARG A 129 -2.70 7.25 -12.53
N ILE A 130 -1.77 6.86 -11.66
CA ILE A 130 -2.08 6.51 -10.25
C ILE A 130 -2.21 7.77 -9.39
N GLY A 131 -1.35 8.78 -9.63
CA GLY A 131 -1.33 10.02 -8.86
C GLY A 131 -0.58 9.88 -7.54
N ASN A 132 -1.03 10.60 -6.51
CA ASN A 132 -0.39 10.58 -5.20
C ASN A 132 -0.66 9.26 -4.46
N ASN A 133 0.17 8.96 -3.45
CA ASN A 133 -0.10 7.86 -2.52
C ASN A 133 -1.45 8.04 -1.82
N SER A 134 -2.08 6.93 -1.45
CA SER A 134 -3.47 6.91 -1.05
C SER A 134 -3.77 5.87 0.03
N LEU A 135 -4.89 6.07 0.72
CA LEU A 135 -5.58 5.06 1.51
C LEU A 135 -6.75 4.52 0.68
N LEU A 136 -6.84 3.21 0.55
CA LEU A 136 -7.93 2.49 -0.07
C LEU A 136 -8.64 1.60 0.94
N ALA A 137 -9.90 1.28 0.67
CA ALA A 137 -10.67 0.28 1.40
C ALA A 137 -11.06 -0.84 0.42
N ALA A 138 -10.74 -2.07 0.79
CA ALA A 138 -11.07 -3.26 0.05
C ALA A 138 -12.10 -4.11 0.80
N ASP A 139 -13.07 -4.64 0.07
CA ASP A 139 -13.96 -5.70 0.55
C ASP A 139 -13.34 -7.05 0.19
N PRO A 140 -12.85 -7.83 1.17
CA PRO A 140 -12.17 -9.09 0.87
C PRO A 140 -13.06 -10.20 0.32
N SER A 141 -14.39 -10.06 0.42
CA SER A 141 -15.36 -11.04 -0.09
C SER A 141 -15.63 -10.87 -1.59
N THR A 142 -15.59 -9.64 -2.08
CA THR A 142 -15.86 -9.29 -3.49
C THR A 142 -14.59 -8.95 -4.28
N GLY A 143 -13.51 -8.60 -3.58
CA GLY A 143 -12.28 -8.07 -4.18
C GLY A 143 -12.42 -6.64 -4.70
N GLU A 144 -13.53 -5.95 -4.39
CA GLU A 144 -13.71 -4.54 -4.74
C GLU A 144 -12.78 -3.66 -3.91
N VAL A 145 -12.11 -2.70 -4.55
CA VAL A 145 -11.21 -1.74 -3.93
C VAL A 145 -11.63 -0.33 -4.32
N ARG A 146 -11.87 0.52 -3.32
CA ARG A 146 -12.24 1.93 -3.50
C ARG A 146 -11.22 2.84 -2.83
N ARG A 147 -10.78 3.87 -3.54
CA ARG A 147 -9.89 4.89 -2.98
C ARG A 147 -10.68 5.75 -2.00
N PHE A 148 -10.19 5.86 -0.78
CA PHE A 148 -10.85 6.58 0.31
C PHE A 148 -10.21 7.95 0.58
N LEU A 149 -8.87 8.03 0.54
CA LEU A 149 -8.12 9.27 0.74
C LEU A 149 -6.90 9.30 -0.19
N VAL A 150 -6.59 10.48 -0.73
CA VAL A 150 -5.35 10.77 -1.47
C VAL A 150 -4.49 11.70 -0.62
N GLY A 151 -3.23 11.33 -0.41
CA GLY A 151 -2.27 12.12 0.35
C GLY A 151 -1.77 13.36 -0.41
N PRO A 152 -1.09 14.30 0.29
CA PRO A 152 -0.42 15.43 -0.36
C PRO A 152 0.72 14.99 -1.28
N VAL A 153 1.26 15.94 -2.04
CA VAL A 153 2.35 15.71 -2.99
C VAL A 153 3.54 15.03 -2.30
N ASN A 154 3.98 13.92 -2.90
CA ASN A 154 5.18 13.17 -2.55
C ASN A 154 5.25 12.75 -1.06
N CYS A 155 4.10 12.51 -0.44
CA CYS A 155 4.06 11.74 0.80
C CYS A 155 3.90 10.26 0.49
N GLU A 156 4.12 9.41 1.48
CA GLU A 156 3.39 8.15 1.58
C GLU A 156 2.18 8.32 2.51
N VAL A 157 1.23 7.41 2.38
CA VAL A 157 0.18 7.21 3.39
C VAL A 157 0.58 5.98 4.19
N THR A 158 0.64 6.08 5.51
CA THR A 158 1.09 4.98 6.37
C THR A 158 0.53 5.12 7.77
N GLY A 159 0.53 4.04 8.56
CA GLY A 159 -0.01 4.01 9.91
C GLY A 159 -1.50 4.35 10.02
N ILE A 160 -2.31 3.37 10.42
CA ILE A 160 -3.76 3.51 10.51
C ILE A 160 -4.28 2.89 11.81
N THR A 161 -5.25 3.55 12.43
CA THR A 161 -6.04 3.02 13.54
C THR A 161 -7.37 3.75 13.64
N ALA A 162 -8.32 3.24 14.43
CA ALA A 162 -9.61 3.87 14.62
C ALA A 162 -10.05 3.83 16.09
N THR A 163 -11.00 4.69 16.44
CA THR A 163 -11.75 4.52 17.69
C THR A 163 -12.54 3.21 17.68
N PRO A 164 -12.85 2.60 18.84
CA PRO A 164 -13.60 1.34 18.89
C PRO A 164 -14.97 1.37 18.19
N ASP A 165 -15.61 2.55 18.14
CA ASP A 165 -16.89 2.76 17.45
C ASP A 165 -16.73 3.05 15.95
N LEU A 166 -15.51 3.05 15.43
CA LEU A 166 -15.13 3.34 14.04
C LEU A 166 -15.62 4.71 13.53
N LYS A 167 -15.98 5.65 14.42
CA LYS A 167 -16.43 7.00 14.04
C LYS A 167 -15.27 7.96 13.78
N THR A 168 -14.07 7.61 14.22
CA THR A 168 -12.85 8.39 14.00
C THR A 168 -11.74 7.49 13.50
N LEU A 169 -11.18 7.81 12.33
CA LEU A 169 -10.03 7.13 11.74
C LEU A 169 -8.80 8.05 11.84
N PHE A 170 -7.67 7.49 12.29
CA PHE A 170 -6.38 8.16 12.37
C PHE A 170 -5.47 7.56 11.30
N VAL A 171 -4.87 8.42 10.46
CA VAL A 171 -4.01 8.00 9.35
C VAL A 171 -2.77 8.90 9.33
N ASN A 172 -1.56 8.36 9.18
CA ASN A 172 -0.38 9.20 9.05
C ASN A 172 -0.08 9.55 7.59
N ILE A 173 0.36 10.79 7.41
CA ILE A 173 0.97 11.30 6.20
C ILE A 173 2.45 11.46 6.51
N GLN A 174 3.29 10.62 5.91
CA GLN A 174 4.73 10.65 6.14
C GLN A 174 5.44 11.42 5.02
N HIS A 175 6.48 12.17 5.39
CA HIS A 175 7.39 12.89 4.50
C HIS A 175 6.74 13.64 3.32
N PRO A 176 5.68 14.44 3.53
CA PRO A 176 5.10 15.24 2.46
C PRO A 176 6.17 16.12 1.81
N GLY A 177 6.23 16.10 0.48
CA GLY A 177 7.22 16.84 -0.29
C GLY A 177 8.59 16.16 -0.39
N GLU A 178 8.66 14.83 -0.26
CA GLU A 178 9.87 14.06 -0.56
C GLU A 178 10.44 14.46 -1.94
N THR A 179 11.75 14.60 -2.03
CA THR A 179 12.43 14.86 -3.30
C THR A 179 12.47 13.56 -4.12
N PRO A 180 12.22 13.59 -5.44
CA PRO A 180 12.47 12.45 -6.35
C PRO A 180 13.93 11.95 -6.44
N GLY A 181 14.81 12.40 -5.56
CA GLY A 181 16.23 12.06 -5.50
C GLY A 181 16.71 12.12 -4.05
N ASN A 182 17.95 11.68 -3.82
CA ASN A 182 18.40 11.27 -2.49
C ASN A 182 18.43 12.37 -1.40
N TRP A 183 18.42 13.65 -1.76
CA TRP A 183 18.61 14.75 -0.79
C TRP A 183 17.64 15.91 -1.04
N SER A 184 17.01 16.39 0.03
CA SER A 184 16.23 17.64 0.02
C SER A 184 17.14 18.86 0.01
N ASP A 185 16.73 19.92 -0.69
CA ASP A 185 17.43 21.21 -0.67
C ASP A 185 16.89 22.07 0.48
N PRO A 186 17.69 22.34 1.54
CA PRO A 186 17.24 23.14 2.67
C PRO A 186 16.97 24.61 2.32
N LYS A 187 17.49 25.11 1.19
CA LYS A 187 17.20 26.48 0.71
C LYS A 187 15.82 26.59 0.06
N ASN A 188 15.25 25.47 -0.39
CA ASN A 188 13.95 25.40 -1.04
C ASN A 188 13.06 24.35 -0.35
N PRO A 189 12.75 24.52 0.95
CA PRO A 189 12.11 23.48 1.76
C PRO A 189 10.67 23.17 1.32
N SER A 190 10.01 24.09 0.63
CA SER A 190 8.64 23.95 0.16
C SER A 190 8.55 23.65 -1.35
N ARG A 191 9.63 23.17 -1.98
CA ARG A 191 9.71 22.95 -3.43
C ARG A 191 8.59 22.05 -3.96
N PHE A 192 8.26 20.99 -3.23
CA PHE A 192 7.27 19.99 -3.65
C PHE A 192 5.98 20.05 -2.83
N SER A 193 6.07 20.37 -1.54
CA SER A 193 4.90 20.47 -0.65
C SER A 193 5.14 21.52 0.43
N SER A 194 4.05 22.15 0.87
CA SER A 194 3.98 22.97 2.09
C SER A 194 2.89 22.46 3.04
N TRP A 195 2.41 21.22 2.82
CA TRP A 195 1.42 20.58 3.67
C TRP A 195 1.98 20.37 5.10
N PRO A 196 1.16 20.54 6.17
CA PRO A 196 -0.28 20.81 6.14
C PRO A 196 -0.67 22.29 6.06
N ASN A 197 0.26 23.20 6.31
CA ASN A 197 -0.05 24.62 6.48
C ASN A 197 -0.32 25.35 5.16
N ASN A 198 0.19 24.85 4.04
CA ASN A 198 0.04 25.40 2.69
C ASN A 198 0.47 26.88 2.58
N LYS A 199 1.54 27.24 3.30
CA LYS A 199 2.11 28.59 3.30
C LYS A 199 3.43 28.65 2.53
N PRO A 200 3.71 29.74 1.80
CA PRO A 200 4.99 29.92 1.12
C PRO A 200 6.17 29.79 2.08
N ASN A 201 7.22 29.09 1.65
CA ASN A 201 8.48 28.89 2.39
C ASN A 201 8.38 28.15 3.74
N GLU A 202 7.22 27.60 4.10
CA GLU A 202 7.10 26.72 5.26
C GLU A 202 7.51 25.29 4.90
N ARG A 203 8.36 24.70 5.74
CA ARG A 203 8.79 23.30 5.59
C ARG A 203 7.60 22.37 5.79
N PRO A 204 7.37 21.39 4.89
CA PRO A 204 6.30 20.43 5.07
C PRO A 204 6.57 19.55 6.29
N ARG A 205 5.50 19.04 6.91
CA ARG A 205 5.56 18.30 8.17
C ARG A 205 4.71 17.05 8.06
N SER A 206 5.28 15.89 8.42
CA SER A 206 4.48 14.69 8.67
C SER A 206 3.44 14.97 9.75
N ALA A 207 2.25 14.41 9.60
CA ALA A 207 1.21 14.52 10.62
C ALA A 207 0.22 13.36 10.56
N THR A 208 -0.45 13.11 11.68
CA THR A 208 -1.63 12.26 11.75
C THR A 208 -2.86 13.07 11.39
N VAL A 209 -3.61 12.65 10.38
CA VAL A 209 -4.92 13.21 10.05
C VAL A 209 -6.02 12.44 10.79
N ILE A 210 -7.05 13.17 11.23
CA ILE A 210 -8.20 12.64 11.95
C ILE A 210 -9.41 12.77 11.04
N ILE A 211 -9.94 11.64 10.59
CA ILE A 211 -11.02 11.56 9.62
C ILE A 211 -12.30 11.16 10.32
N ARG A 212 -13.37 11.95 10.12
CA ARG A 212 -14.70 11.75 10.70
C ARG A 212 -15.75 12.05 9.65
N LYS A 213 -16.86 11.31 9.64
CA LYS A 213 -18.03 11.69 8.83
C LYS A 213 -18.72 12.92 9.43
N ARG A 214 -19.24 13.80 8.57
CA ARG A 214 -19.91 15.05 9.00
C ARG A 214 -21.19 14.78 9.79
N ASP A 215 -21.84 13.66 9.52
CA ASP A 215 -23.05 13.18 10.22
C ASP A 215 -22.72 12.44 11.53
N GLY A 216 -21.44 12.27 11.89
CA GLY A 216 -21.02 11.51 13.06
C GLY A 216 -21.18 9.99 12.93
N GLY A 217 -21.44 9.50 11.72
CA GLY A 217 -21.54 8.07 11.42
C GLY A 217 -20.20 7.34 11.38
N VAL A 218 -20.26 6.02 11.22
CA VAL A 218 -19.09 5.14 11.11
C VAL A 218 -18.34 5.40 9.80
N VAL A 219 -17.02 5.57 9.87
CA VAL A 219 -16.17 5.81 8.70
C VAL A 219 -16.21 4.61 7.74
N GLY A 220 -16.35 4.87 6.44
CA GLY A 220 -16.44 3.83 5.41
C GLY A 220 -17.78 3.08 5.36
N THR A 221 -18.87 3.69 5.87
CA THR A 221 -20.27 3.26 5.66
C THR A 221 -21.04 4.26 4.83
#